data_AF-A0A511QH90-F1
#
_entry.id   AF-A0A511QH90-F1
#
_cell.length_a   1.000
_cell.length_b   1.000
_cell.length_c   1.000
_cell.angle_alpha   90.00
_cell.angle_beta   90.00
_cell.angle_gamma   90.00
#
_symmetry.space_group_name_H-M   'P 1'
#
loop_
_entity.id
_entity.type
_entity.pdbx_description
1 polymer ?
#
loop_
_entity_poly.entity_id
_entity_poly.type
_entity_poly.pdbx_seq_one_letter_code
_entity_poly.pdbx_strand_id
1 'polypeptide(L)'
;MKNIIFVTLFLFSLSSHASSRNPLEPITIVKGSSSYYGVKSFELGDLDNDGVKEIIYLSNQNDLNIVEYQKPIDSSFLERVHNTSWILKDHEYNNNNIYYITFNSYENRVYLFLNGQFSSPISLSLKNGILQGTSENNSVMIYRITDHMIWGEIKDSRLDTSHRMKPRKFQAIRKSS
;
A
#
# COMPACT_ATOMS: atom_id res chain seq x y z
N MET A 1 -31.78 -62.88 -14.19
CA MET A 1 -30.67 -62.52 -13.28
C MET A 1 -30.26 -61.09 -13.64
N LYS A 2 -30.40 -60.12 -12.71
CA LYS A 2 -30.03 -58.71 -12.97
C LYS A 2 -28.57 -58.51 -12.57
N ASN A 3 -27.71 -58.14 -13.53
CA ASN A 3 -26.33 -57.77 -13.26
C ASN A 3 -26.32 -56.37 -12.63
N ILE A 4 -25.81 -56.28 -11.41
CA ILE A 4 -25.56 -55.01 -10.72
C ILE A 4 -24.08 -54.70 -10.93
N ILE A 5 -23.79 -53.58 -11.58
CA ILE A 5 -22.43 -53.06 -11.75
C ILE A 5 -22.17 -52.08 -10.60
N PHE A 6 -21.18 -52.38 -9.77
CA PHE A 6 -20.65 -51.43 -8.78
C PHE A 6 -19.64 -50.53 -9.49
N VAL A 7 -19.92 -49.24 -9.57
CA VAL A 7 -18.95 -48.22 -9.98
C VAL A 7 -18.42 -47.54 -8.73
N THR A 8 -17.18 -47.84 -8.38
CA THR A 8 -16.49 -47.21 -7.25
C THR A 8 -15.84 -45.92 -7.72
N LEU A 9 -16.35 -44.77 -7.28
CA LEU A 9 -15.78 -43.46 -7.58
C LEU A 9 -14.65 -43.16 -6.58
N PHE A 10 -13.40 -43.14 -7.02
CA PHE A 10 -12.29 -42.63 -6.22
C PHE A 10 -12.25 -41.10 -6.30
N LEU A 11 -12.63 -40.42 -5.22
CA LEU A 11 -12.41 -38.98 -5.06
C LEU A 11 -10.98 -38.75 -4.55
N PHE A 12 -10.08 -38.37 -5.44
CA PHE A 12 -8.77 -37.86 -5.05
C PHE A 12 -8.90 -36.37 -4.69
N SER A 13 -8.74 -36.00 -3.42
CA SER A 13 -8.54 -34.60 -3.06
C SER A 13 -7.06 -34.26 -3.25
N LEU A 14 -6.75 -33.46 -4.27
CA LEU A 14 -5.43 -32.85 -4.42
C LEU A 14 -5.26 -31.80 -3.31
N SER A 15 -4.30 -32.02 -2.42
CA SER A 15 -3.89 -31.03 -1.42
C SER A 15 -3.26 -29.84 -2.13
N SER A 16 -3.92 -28.67 -2.08
CA SER A 16 -3.31 -27.43 -2.55
C SER A 16 -2.18 -27.03 -1.59
N HIS A 17 -0.95 -27.03 -2.07
CA HIS A 17 0.21 -26.54 -1.32
C HIS A 17 0.67 -25.22 -1.93
N ALA A 18 0.52 -24.12 -1.17
CA ALA A 18 1.12 -22.84 -1.47
C ALA A 18 2.41 -22.72 -0.65
N SER A 19 3.52 -22.37 -1.29
CA SER A 19 4.80 -22.12 -0.64
C SER A 19 5.31 -20.75 -1.08
N SER A 20 5.64 -19.89 -0.13
CA SER A 20 6.36 -18.64 -0.39
C SER A 20 7.83 -18.82 -0.03
N ARG A 21 8.74 -18.34 -0.89
CA ARG A 21 10.18 -18.25 -0.57
C ARG A 21 10.49 -17.23 0.52
N ASN A 22 9.56 -16.29 0.80
CA ASN A 22 9.68 -15.25 1.82
C ASN A 22 8.46 -15.31 2.77
N PRO A 23 8.57 -15.95 3.94
CA PRO A 23 7.44 -16.26 4.84
C PRO A 23 6.83 -15.04 5.56
N LEU A 24 7.25 -13.81 5.23
CA LEU A 24 6.77 -12.56 5.84
C LEU A 24 5.59 -11.94 5.11
N GLU A 25 5.22 -12.43 3.92
CA GLU A 25 4.03 -11.95 3.20
C GLU A 25 2.84 -12.88 3.50
N PRO A 26 1.71 -12.38 4.02
CA PRO A 26 0.55 -13.21 4.30
C PRO A 26 0.00 -13.76 2.98
N ILE A 27 -0.06 -15.09 2.89
CA ILE A 27 -0.69 -15.79 1.78
C ILE A 27 -2.18 -15.85 2.06
N THR A 28 -3.01 -15.20 1.24
CA THR A 28 -4.45 -15.42 1.25
C THR A 28 -4.77 -16.72 0.53
N ILE A 29 -4.98 -17.80 1.29
CA ILE A 29 -5.49 -19.06 0.75
C ILE A 29 -7.02 -18.96 0.69
N VAL A 30 -7.57 -18.71 -0.50
CA VAL A 30 -9.02 -18.84 -0.71
C VAL A 30 -9.36 -20.33 -0.76
N LYS A 31 -9.88 -20.88 0.34
CA LYS A 31 -10.37 -22.27 0.39
C LYS A 31 -11.63 -22.40 -0.47
N GLY A 32 -11.46 -22.73 -1.75
CA GLY A 32 -12.55 -23.06 -2.67
C GLY A 32 -13.13 -24.46 -2.48
N SER A 33 -13.32 -24.95 -1.24
CA SER A 33 -13.81 -26.31 -1.00
C SER A 33 -15.34 -26.44 -1.03
N SER A 34 -16.07 -25.38 -1.38
CA SER A 34 -17.52 -25.45 -1.60
C SER A 34 -17.84 -24.93 -2.99
N SER A 35 -18.73 -25.63 -3.70
CA SER A 35 -19.29 -25.23 -4.99
C SER A 35 -19.89 -23.83 -4.96
N TYR A 36 -20.26 -23.33 -3.77
CA TYR A 36 -20.88 -22.03 -3.54
C TYR A 36 -19.91 -20.90 -3.13
N TYR A 37 -18.65 -21.15 -2.79
CA TYR A 37 -17.71 -20.08 -2.40
C TYR A 37 -16.33 -20.25 -3.05
N GLY A 38 -16.30 -20.87 -4.24
CA GLY A 38 -15.06 -21.13 -4.99
C GLY A 38 -14.67 -19.99 -5.95
N VAL A 39 -13.39 -19.99 -6.31
CA VAL A 39 -12.80 -19.10 -7.33
C VAL A 39 -12.67 -19.88 -8.65
N LYS A 40 -13.28 -19.38 -9.72
CA LYS A 40 -13.18 -19.95 -11.09
C LYS A 40 -11.86 -19.60 -11.75
N SER A 41 -11.48 -18.33 -11.64
CA SER A 41 -10.25 -17.78 -12.20
C SER A 41 -9.82 -16.59 -11.35
N PHE A 42 -8.52 -16.31 -11.34
CA PHE A 42 -7.97 -15.11 -10.72
C PHE A 42 -6.85 -14.53 -11.57
N GLU A 43 -6.62 -13.23 -11.40
CA GLU A 43 -5.56 -12.45 -12.01
C GLU A 43 -4.97 -11.49 -10.96
N LEU A 44 -3.71 -11.11 -11.15
CA LEU A 44 -3.07 -10.03 -10.40
C LEU A 44 -2.83 -8.86 -11.34
N GLY A 45 -3.49 -7.73 -11.07
CA GLY A 45 -3.37 -6.51 -11.87
C GLY A 45 -3.34 -5.28 -10.98
N ASP A 46 -2.67 -4.22 -11.42
CA ASP A 46 -2.69 -2.89 -10.78
C ASP A 46 -3.75 -2.06 -11.51
N LEU A 47 -4.97 -2.04 -10.96
CA LEU A 47 -6.16 -1.47 -11.60
C LEU A 47 -6.27 0.04 -11.40
N ASP A 48 -5.75 0.57 -10.30
CA ASP A 48 -5.78 2.00 -9.97
C ASP A 48 -4.43 2.70 -10.19
N ASN A 49 -3.43 1.97 -10.69
CA ASN A 49 -2.10 2.44 -11.06
C ASN A 49 -1.36 3.07 -9.86
N ASP A 50 -1.53 2.46 -8.70
CA ASP A 50 -0.96 2.89 -7.43
C ASP A 50 0.33 2.14 -7.07
N GLY A 51 0.70 1.15 -7.90
CA GLY A 51 1.87 0.32 -7.74
C GLY A 51 1.66 -0.93 -6.87
N VAL A 52 0.45 -1.20 -6.41
CA VAL A 52 0.01 -2.44 -5.77
C VAL A 52 -0.79 -3.25 -6.78
N LYS A 53 -0.66 -4.58 -6.70
CA LYS A 53 -1.52 -5.46 -7.49
C LYS A 53 -2.71 -5.86 -6.64
N GLU A 54 -3.91 -5.63 -7.14
CA GLU A 54 -5.14 -6.20 -6.63
C GLU A 54 -5.26 -7.66 -7.06
N ILE A 55 -5.96 -8.43 -6.22
CA ILE A 55 -6.44 -9.76 -6.58
C ILE A 55 -7.79 -9.58 -7.24
N ILE A 56 -7.85 -9.88 -8.53
CA ILE A 56 -9.07 -9.87 -9.32
C ILE A 56 -9.51 -11.32 -9.45
N TYR A 57 -10.74 -11.66 -9.06
CA TYR A 57 -11.21 -13.04 -9.18
C TYR A 57 -12.67 -13.16 -9.59
N LEU A 58 -12.96 -14.18 -10.39
CA LEU A 58 -14.31 -14.57 -10.77
C LEU A 58 -14.79 -15.66 -9.81
N SER A 59 -15.90 -15.42 -9.11
CA SER A 59 -16.50 -16.41 -8.22
C SER A 59 -17.21 -17.51 -9.02
N ASN A 60 -17.53 -18.63 -8.37
CA ASN A 60 -18.36 -19.69 -8.96
C ASN A 60 -19.76 -19.19 -9.36
N GLN A 61 -20.25 -18.10 -8.77
CA GLN A 61 -21.50 -17.41 -9.10
C GLN A 61 -21.39 -16.50 -10.33
N ASN A 62 -20.20 -16.36 -10.92
CA ASN A 62 -19.86 -15.38 -11.95
C ASN A 62 -19.83 -13.92 -11.46
N ASP A 63 -19.57 -13.71 -10.17
CA ASP A 63 -19.31 -12.36 -9.65
C ASP A 63 -17.83 -12.02 -9.83
N LEU A 64 -17.55 -10.86 -10.43
CA LEU A 64 -16.20 -10.31 -10.49
C LEU A 64 -15.91 -9.57 -9.18
N ASN A 65 -14.89 -10.00 -8.47
CA ASN A 65 -14.48 -9.43 -7.19
C ASN A 65 -13.06 -8.87 -7.32
N ILE A 66 -12.82 -7.77 -6.61
CA ILE A 66 -11.52 -7.11 -6.53
C ILE A 66 -11.18 -7.00 -5.06
N VAL A 67 -10.02 -7.52 -4.68
CA VAL A 67 -9.52 -7.44 -3.31
C VAL A 67 -8.20 -6.69 -3.33
N GLU A 68 -8.20 -5.54 -2.67
CA GLU A 68 -7.01 -4.75 -2.41
C GLU A 68 -6.27 -5.33 -1.20
N TYR A 69 -4.97 -5.58 -1.34
CA TYR A 69 -4.10 -5.94 -0.23
C TYR A 69 -3.14 -4.79 0.06
N GLN A 70 -3.41 -4.05 1.14
CA GLN A 70 -2.51 -3.02 1.61
C GLN A 70 -1.51 -3.61 2.61
N LYS A 71 -0.21 -3.53 2.30
CA LYS A 71 0.84 -3.90 3.25
C LYS A 71 0.77 -2.97 4.48
N PRO A 72 0.83 -3.50 5.71
CA PRO A 72 0.85 -2.67 6.91
C PRO A 72 2.10 -1.79 6.94
N ILE A 73 1.97 -0.59 7.50
CA ILE A 73 3.12 0.27 7.79
C ILE A 73 3.79 -0.28 9.05
N ASP A 74 4.96 -0.90 8.90
CA ASP A 74 5.76 -1.49 9.99
C ASP A 74 7.24 -1.11 9.89
N SER A 75 8.10 -1.72 10.73
CA SER A 75 9.54 -1.44 10.73
C SER A 75 10.22 -1.88 9.44
N SER A 76 9.79 -2.99 8.83
CA SER A 76 10.36 -3.48 7.56
C SER A 76 10.10 -2.51 6.41
N PHE A 77 8.94 -1.85 6.45
CA PHE A 77 8.61 -0.79 5.53
C PHE A 77 9.57 0.41 5.65
N LEU A 78 9.84 0.89 6.87
CA LEU A 78 10.75 2.02 7.12
C LEU A 78 12.17 1.76 6.61
N GLU A 79 12.64 0.52 6.70
CA GLU A 79 13.90 0.09 6.13
C GLU A 79 13.91 0.20 4.59
N ARG A 80 12.83 -0.20 3.91
CA ARG A 80 12.73 -0.14 2.43
C ARG A 80 12.66 1.27 1.87
N VAL A 81 12.05 2.20 2.60
CA VAL A 81 11.91 3.60 2.15
C VAL A 81 13.03 4.50 2.63
N HIS A 82 14.05 3.93 3.26
CA HIS A 82 15.25 4.65 3.62
C HIS A 82 15.89 5.35 2.42
N ASN A 83 16.27 6.63 2.58
CA ASN A 83 16.93 7.45 1.57
C ASN A 83 16.16 7.54 0.25
N THR A 84 14.84 7.40 0.32
CA THR A 84 13.96 7.62 -0.83
C THR A 84 13.39 9.03 -0.81
N SER A 85 13.23 9.61 -1.99
CA SER A 85 12.55 10.89 -2.19
C SER A 85 11.27 10.67 -2.97
N TRP A 86 10.22 11.39 -2.60
CA TRP A 86 8.87 11.25 -3.13
C TRP A 86 8.36 12.59 -3.57
N ILE A 87 7.97 12.71 -4.84
CA ILE A 87 7.46 13.94 -5.43
C ILE A 87 5.99 14.06 -5.09
N LEU A 88 5.62 15.13 -4.40
CA LEU A 88 4.22 15.43 -4.11
C LEU A 88 3.48 15.67 -5.43
N LYS A 89 2.42 14.90 -5.64
CA LYS A 89 1.48 15.03 -6.75
C LYS A 89 0.18 15.60 -6.20
N ASP A 90 0.08 16.93 -6.21
CA ASP A 90 -1.22 17.58 -6.08
C ASP A 90 -1.19 18.95 -6.77
N HIS A 91 -2.21 19.20 -7.59
CA HIS A 91 -2.50 20.48 -8.24
C HIS A 91 -2.74 21.63 -7.25
N GLU A 92 -2.97 21.33 -5.98
CA GLU A 92 -3.06 22.34 -4.92
C GLU A 92 -1.70 22.96 -4.54
N TYR A 93 -0.60 22.28 -4.85
CA TYR A 93 0.75 22.80 -4.64
C TYR A 93 1.25 23.38 -5.97
N ASN A 94 1.46 24.70 -6.01
CA ASN A 94 1.79 25.49 -7.19
C ASN A 94 2.62 24.74 -8.25
N ASN A 95 2.07 24.62 -9.47
CA ASN A 95 2.60 23.82 -10.59
C ASN A 95 4.05 24.17 -11.01
N ASN A 96 4.59 25.32 -10.60
CA ASN A 96 5.95 25.75 -10.94
C ASN A 96 7.02 25.26 -9.96
N ASN A 97 6.63 24.72 -8.79
CA ASN A 97 7.55 24.26 -7.76
C ASN A 97 7.49 22.73 -7.65
N ILE A 98 8.65 22.10 -7.43
CA ILE A 98 8.71 20.67 -7.17
C ILE A 98 8.90 20.47 -5.66
N TYR A 99 7.95 19.73 -5.08
CA TYR A 99 7.89 19.47 -3.65
C TYR A 99 8.25 18.01 -3.38
N TYR A 100 9.06 17.76 -2.35
CA TYR A 100 9.47 16.40 -1.99
C TYR A 100 9.27 16.07 -0.52
N ILE A 101 8.98 14.80 -0.26
CA ILE A 101 9.13 14.14 1.04
C ILE A 101 10.35 13.21 0.94
N THR A 102 11.32 13.36 1.84
CA THR A 102 12.49 12.48 1.91
C THR A 102 12.54 11.77 3.25
N PHE A 103 12.65 10.44 3.22
CA PHE A 103 12.73 9.62 4.43
C PHE A 103 14.19 9.36 4.80
N ASN A 104 14.54 9.67 6.04
CA ASN A 104 15.79 9.28 6.67
C ASN A 104 15.47 8.31 7.80
N SER A 105 15.77 7.03 7.59
CA SER A 105 15.45 5.96 8.55
C SER A 105 16.46 5.87 9.70
N TYR A 106 17.70 6.34 9.53
CA TYR A 106 18.68 6.34 10.63
C TYR A 106 18.18 7.11 11.85
N GLU A 107 17.36 8.13 11.63
CA GLU A 107 16.79 8.97 12.68
C GLU A 107 15.27 8.85 12.79
N ASN A 108 14.64 7.98 12.00
CA ASN A 108 13.18 7.92 11.81
C ASN A 108 12.58 9.30 11.54
N ARG A 109 13.17 10.07 10.63
CA ARG A 109 12.77 11.44 10.31
C ARG A 109 12.33 11.55 8.87
N VAL A 110 11.41 12.47 8.61
CA VAL A 110 11.17 13.00 7.27
C VAL A 110 11.60 14.43 7.15
N TYR A 111 12.13 14.73 5.98
CA TYR A 111 12.46 16.06 5.53
C TYR A 111 11.48 16.45 4.44
N LEU A 112 10.88 17.63 4.59
CA LEU A 112 10.05 18.24 3.58
C LEU A 112 10.91 19.24 2.81
N PHE A 113 10.93 19.12 1.49
CA PHE A 113 11.77 19.92 0.62
C PHE A 113 10.93 20.82 -0.28
N LEU A 114 11.34 22.09 -0.35
CA LEU A 114 10.81 23.08 -1.30
C LEU A 114 11.99 23.84 -1.92
N ASN A 115 12.13 23.81 -3.24
CA ASN A 115 13.05 24.68 -4.01
C ASN A 115 14.47 24.81 -3.41
N GLY A 116 15.09 23.71 -2.96
CA GLY A 116 16.43 23.77 -2.37
C GLY A 116 16.47 23.93 -0.84
N GLN A 117 15.33 24.18 -0.20
CA GLN A 117 15.23 24.46 1.22
C GLN A 117 14.53 23.31 1.98
N PHE A 118 15.11 22.96 3.13
CA PHE A 118 14.59 21.95 4.04
C PHE A 118 13.79 22.59 5.18
N SER A 119 12.74 21.90 5.66
CA SER A 119 12.15 22.21 6.96
C SER A 119 13.05 21.65 8.04
N SER A 120 12.82 22.07 9.28
CA SER A 120 13.16 21.27 10.44
C SER A 120 12.66 19.82 10.23
N PRO A 121 13.50 18.81 10.52
CA PRO A 121 13.09 17.43 10.37
C PRO A 121 11.90 17.12 11.28
N ILE A 122 11.01 16.26 10.80
CA ILE A 122 9.89 15.75 11.58
C ILE A 122 10.19 14.30 11.94
N SER A 123 10.40 14.03 13.23
CA SER A 123 10.52 12.65 13.72
C SER A 123 9.18 11.94 13.59
N LEU A 124 9.20 10.75 13.00
CA LEU A 124 8.04 9.93 12.75
C LEU A 124 7.90 8.82 13.80
N SER A 125 6.66 8.59 14.21
CA SER A 125 6.27 7.51 15.09
C SER A 125 5.11 6.75 14.46
N LEU A 126 5.18 5.43 14.52
CA LEU A 126 4.10 4.55 14.09
C LEU A 126 3.09 4.42 15.23
N LYS A 127 1.84 4.83 15.00
CA LYS A 127 0.72 4.66 15.94
C LYS A 127 -0.50 4.15 15.19
N ASN A 128 -1.03 3.00 15.60
CA ASN A 128 -2.23 2.40 15.00
C ASN A 128 -2.16 2.25 13.46
N GLY A 129 -1.00 1.86 12.92
CA GLY A 129 -0.79 1.72 11.47
C GLY A 129 -0.60 3.04 10.71
N ILE A 130 -0.55 4.18 11.42
CA ILE A 130 -0.33 5.51 10.85
C ILE A 130 1.05 6.01 11.27
N LEU A 131 1.86 6.42 10.29
CA LEU A 131 3.17 6.99 10.52
C LEU A 131 3.05 8.52 10.60
N GLN A 132 3.33 9.09 11.77
CA GLN A 132 3.03 10.50 12.02
C GLN A 132 4.07 11.20 12.90
N GLY A 133 4.19 12.51 12.73
CA GLY A 133 5.07 13.36 13.51
C GLY A 133 4.71 14.83 13.43
N THR A 134 5.21 15.60 14.39
CA THR A 134 5.08 17.05 14.45
C THR A 134 6.45 17.68 14.76
N SER A 135 6.68 18.87 14.22
CA SER A 135 7.86 19.69 14.51
C SER A 135 7.46 21.14 14.36
N GLU A 136 7.45 21.89 15.47
CA GLU A 136 6.95 23.27 15.53
C GLU A 136 5.52 23.37 14.95
N ASN A 137 5.35 24.17 13.88
CA ASN A 137 4.08 24.36 13.18
C ASN A 137 3.85 23.35 12.05
N ASN A 138 4.78 22.43 11.83
CA ASN A 138 4.74 21.47 10.75
C ASN A 138 4.28 20.10 11.28
N SER A 139 3.53 19.37 10.45
CA SER A 139 3.10 18.02 10.78
C SER A 139 2.98 17.18 9.53
N VAL A 140 3.21 15.89 9.68
CA VAL A 140 2.95 14.92 8.62
C VAL A 140 2.32 13.67 9.20
N MET A 141 1.35 13.15 8.48
CA MET A 141 0.64 11.92 8.78
C MET A 141 0.59 11.10 7.49
N ILE A 142 1.02 9.85 7.53
CA ILE A 142 1.01 8.93 6.39
C ILE A 142 0.15 7.75 6.81
N TYR A 143 -0.97 7.57 6.11
CA TYR A 143 -1.95 6.53 6.41
C TYR A 143 -1.99 5.44 5.34
N ARG A 144 -1.39 5.66 4.16
CA ARG A 144 -1.23 4.64 3.13
C ARG A 144 0.09 4.84 2.39
N ILE A 145 0.75 3.73 2.10
CA ILE A 145 1.97 3.70 1.29
C ILE A 145 2.07 2.39 0.53
N THR A 146 2.61 2.48 -0.68
CA THR A 146 2.99 1.39 -1.57
C THR A 146 4.46 1.54 -1.95
N ASP A 147 4.98 0.65 -2.80
CA ASP A 147 6.37 0.77 -3.26
C ASP A 147 6.59 2.01 -4.16
N HIS A 148 5.50 2.61 -4.67
CA HIS A 148 5.52 3.67 -5.68
C HIS A 148 4.74 4.93 -5.29
N MET A 149 3.77 4.84 -4.37
CA MET A 149 2.96 5.98 -3.94
C MET A 149 2.78 6.09 -2.42
N ILE A 150 2.55 7.32 -1.94
CA ILE A 150 2.23 7.67 -0.55
C ILE A 150 0.97 8.50 -0.53
N TRP A 151 0.15 8.28 0.49
CA TRP A 151 -0.99 9.12 0.82
C TRP A 151 -0.93 9.50 2.28
N GLY A 152 -1.23 10.76 2.53
CA GLY A 152 -1.12 11.32 3.85
C GLY A 152 -1.77 12.68 3.97
N GLU A 153 -1.56 13.30 5.11
CA GLU A 153 -1.81 14.70 5.35
C GLU A 153 -0.52 15.41 5.75
N ILE A 154 -0.32 16.60 5.21
CA ILE A 154 0.87 17.41 5.45
C ILE A 154 0.46 18.84 5.81
N LYS A 155 1.19 19.40 6.75
CA LYS A 155 1.14 20.82 7.11
C LYS A 155 2.58 21.30 7.17
N ASP A 156 2.91 22.27 6.33
CA ASP A 156 4.22 22.90 6.34
C ASP A 156 4.06 24.36 5.93
N SER A 157 4.64 25.27 6.69
CA SER A 157 4.52 26.71 6.47
C SER A 157 5.02 27.18 5.10
N ARG A 158 5.81 26.35 4.41
CA ARG A 158 6.34 26.63 3.07
C ARG A 158 5.46 26.06 1.96
N LEU A 159 4.66 25.03 2.26
CA LEU A 159 3.61 24.51 1.37
C LEU A 159 2.36 25.39 1.45
N ASP A 160 2.00 25.80 2.65
CA ASP A 160 0.82 26.61 2.93
C ASP A 160 1.21 28.09 2.96
N THR A 161 1.12 28.77 1.82
CA THR A 161 1.27 30.24 1.74
C THR A 161 0.24 30.93 2.64
N SER A 162 0.65 31.19 3.89
CA SER A 162 0.10 32.06 4.93
C SER A 162 -1.38 31.99 5.34
N HIS A 163 -2.26 31.18 4.74
CA HIS A 163 -3.72 31.35 4.96
C HIS A 163 -4.49 30.16 5.55
N ARG A 164 -3.87 28.99 5.81
CA ARG A 164 -4.60 27.80 6.31
C ARG A 164 -3.77 27.00 7.32
N MET A 165 -4.26 26.89 8.55
CA MET A 165 -3.60 26.16 9.66
C MET A 165 -3.86 24.64 9.68
N LYS A 166 -4.59 24.11 8.70
CA LYS A 166 -5.07 22.71 8.70
C LYS A 166 -4.19 21.85 7.79
N PRO A 167 -3.82 20.63 8.21
CA PRO A 167 -3.19 19.65 7.34
C PRO A 167 -4.01 19.43 6.06
N ARG A 168 -3.31 19.25 4.94
CA ARG A 168 -3.92 18.94 3.64
C ARG A 168 -3.55 17.55 3.21
N LYS A 169 -4.50 16.90 2.52
CA LYS A 169 -4.21 15.63 1.88
C LYS A 169 -3.10 15.80 0.85
N PHE A 170 -2.31 14.77 0.67
CA PHE A 170 -1.34 14.71 -0.40
C PHE A 170 -1.26 13.30 -0.95
N GLN A 171 -0.85 13.24 -2.22
CA GLN A 171 -0.27 12.04 -2.82
C GLN A 171 1.19 12.34 -3.11
N ALA A 172 2.08 11.37 -2.97
CA ALA A 172 3.47 11.51 -3.40
C ALA A 172 3.93 10.27 -4.15
N ILE A 173 4.67 10.45 -5.24
CA ILE A 173 5.16 9.36 -6.08
C ILE A 173 6.67 9.24 -5.91
N ARG A 174 7.14 8.00 -5.78
CA ARG A 174 8.56 7.72 -5.63
C ARG A 174 9.33 8.29 -6.81
N LYS A 175 10.35 9.09 -6.53
CA LYS A 175 11.28 9.55 -7.55
C LYS A 175 12.08 8.34 -8.02
N SER A 176 11.99 8.02 -9.31
CA SER A 176 12.88 7.05 -9.95
C SER A 176 14.32 7.54 -9.79
N SER A 177 15.19 6.68 -9.26
CA SER A 177 16.63 6.90 -9.16
C SER A 177 17.26 7.09 -10.53
#